data_AF-A0A2Z4FKA5-F1
#
_entry.id   AF-A0A2Z4FKA5-F1
#
_cell.length_a   1.000
_cell.length_b   1.000
_cell.length_c   1.000
_cell.angle_alpha   90.00
_cell.angle_beta   90.00
_cell.angle_gamma   90.00
#
_symmetry.space_group_name_H-M   'P 1'
#
loop_
_entity.id
_entity.type
_entity.pdbx_description
1 polymer ?
#
loop_
_entity_poly.entity_id
_entity_poly.type
_entity_poly.pdbx_seq_one_letter_code
_entity_poly.pdbx_strand_id
1 'polypeptide(L)'
;MLKVTFLALALALVGCGGAAADGDSRQHMGEIAQQPGDYEPCAGKVCGDTCTLCAPGDDDCFETMVLKTCDSDGACTPSAAACTEPPGDYEPCAGKVCGDSCTICDPSDPDCVETMVLKTCDPDGACTPSAAACTEPPGDYEPCAGKVCGDSCTICDPSDPDCFETMVLKTCDPDGACTPSAAACMTE
;
A
#
# COMPACT_ATOMS: atom_id res chain seq x y z
N MET A 1 45.00 -33.58 -20.97
CA MET A 1 46.22 -34.04 -20.28
C MET A 1 47.05 -32.82 -19.92
N LEU A 2 47.07 -32.39 -18.65
CA LEU A 2 48.31 -31.97 -17.98
C LEU A 2 48.05 -31.97 -16.46
N LYS A 3 48.80 -32.83 -15.77
CA LYS A 3 48.85 -33.00 -14.32
C LYS A 3 49.77 -31.93 -13.75
N VAL A 4 49.40 -31.29 -12.65
CA VAL A 4 50.39 -30.77 -11.69
C VAL A 4 49.90 -31.08 -10.28
N THR A 5 50.46 -32.15 -9.75
CA THR A 5 50.50 -32.53 -8.33
C THR A 5 51.67 -31.81 -7.65
N PHE A 6 51.81 -31.96 -6.32
CA PHE A 6 52.85 -31.48 -5.39
C PHE A 6 52.44 -30.16 -4.68
N LEU A 7 52.54 -30.01 -3.36
CA LEU A 7 53.43 -30.65 -2.40
C LEU A 7 52.80 -30.57 -0.98
N ALA A 8 52.90 -31.65 -0.22
CA ALA A 8 52.54 -31.69 1.20
C ALA A 8 53.51 -30.84 2.03
N LEU A 9 52.99 -30.09 3.01
CA LEU A 9 53.78 -29.48 4.06
C LEU A 9 53.23 -29.95 5.42
N ALA A 10 53.89 -30.95 5.98
CA ALA A 10 53.77 -31.33 7.38
C ALA A 10 54.85 -30.59 8.17
N LEU A 11 54.47 -29.82 9.18
CA LEU A 11 55.38 -29.43 10.26
C LEU A 11 54.65 -29.61 11.59
N ALA A 12 55.08 -30.61 12.34
CA ALA A 12 54.67 -30.88 13.71
C ALA A 12 55.43 -29.97 14.66
N LEU A 13 54.74 -29.36 15.63
CA LEU A 13 55.35 -28.93 16.88
C LEU A 13 54.49 -29.40 18.05
N VAL A 14 55.07 -30.36 18.77
CA VAL A 14 54.67 -30.88 20.07
C VAL A 14 54.98 -29.82 21.11
N GLY A 15 54.00 -29.49 21.95
CA GLY A 15 54.17 -28.67 23.14
C GLY A 15 53.35 -29.24 24.29
N CYS A 16 54.00 -30.02 25.15
CA CYS A 16 53.48 -30.40 26.48
C CYS A 16 53.72 -29.25 27.45
N GLY A 17 52.68 -28.84 28.17
CA GLY A 17 52.76 -27.96 29.33
C GLY A 17 51.48 -28.08 30.13
N GLY A 18 51.52 -28.84 31.23
CA GLY A 18 50.39 -29.02 32.13
C GLY A 18 50.34 -27.97 33.24
N ALA A 19 49.16 -27.78 33.80
CA ALA A 19 48.92 -27.58 35.23
C ALA A 19 47.41 -27.71 35.50
N ALA A 20 47.09 -28.43 36.57
CA ALA A 20 45.76 -28.68 37.09
C ALA A 20 45.18 -27.44 37.79
N ALA A 21 43.87 -27.26 37.69
CA ALA A 21 43.03 -26.75 38.76
C ALA A 21 41.59 -27.22 38.51
N ASP A 22 41.16 -28.14 39.35
CA ASP A 22 39.77 -28.55 39.55
C ASP A 22 38.89 -27.34 39.88
N GLY A 23 37.74 -27.22 39.20
CA GLY A 23 36.79 -26.13 39.41
C GLY A 23 35.52 -26.30 38.57
N ASP A 24 34.65 -27.19 39.05
CA ASP A 24 33.18 -27.19 38.94
C ASP A 24 32.56 -26.41 37.76
N SER A 25 32.36 -27.09 36.64
CA SER A 25 31.39 -26.70 35.61
C SER A 25 30.04 -27.36 35.89
N ARG A 26 29.01 -26.56 36.18
CA ARG A 26 27.55 -26.75 35.94
C ARG A 26 26.74 -26.01 37.04
N GLN A 27 25.84 -25.05 36.81
CA GLN A 27 25.10 -24.60 35.63
C GLN A 27 24.64 -23.15 35.88
N HIS A 28 25.09 -22.18 35.07
CA HIS A 28 24.37 -20.92 34.91
C HIS A 28 23.60 -21.05 33.60
N MET A 29 22.30 -21.33 33.70
CA MET A 29 21.42 -21.37 32.55
C MET A 29 21.08 -19.94 32.15
N GLY A 30 21.55 -19.56 30.96
CA GLY A 30 20.86 -18.60 30.10
C GLY A 30 21.03 -17.12 30.43
N GLU A 31 22.23 -16.60 30.25
CA GLU A 31 22.36 -15.23 29.73
C GLU A 31 22.87 -15.39 28.30
N ILE A 32 22.03 -15.04 27.32
CA ILE A 32 22.49 -14.78 25.95
C ILE A 32 23.35 -13.52 26.06
N ALA A 33 24.61 -13.70 26.48
CA ALA A 33 25.63 -12.68 26.38
C ALA A 33 25.89 -12.47 24.89
N GLN A 34 25.14 -11.53 24.31
CA GLN A 34 25.44 -10.98 23.00
C GLN A 34 26.87 -10.45 23.10
N GLN A 35 27.81 -11.05 22.36
CA GLN A 35 29.18 -10.55 22.30
C GLN A 35 29.17 -9.06 21.89
N PRO A 36 30.12 -8.24 22.36
CA PRO A 36 30.22 -6.83 22.00
C PRO A 36 30.60 -6.71 20.52
N GLY A 37 29.57 -6.76 19.68
CA GLY A 37 29.61 -6.55 18.25
C GLY A 37 28.46 -5.61 17.93
N ASP A 38 28.81 -4.42 17.45
CA ASP A 38 27.97 -3.46 16.73
C ASP A 38 26.52 -3.39 17.24
N TYR A 39 26.35 -2.91 18.48
CA TYR A 39 25.03 -2.54 18.95
C TYR A 39 24.50 -1.39 18.08
N GLU A 40 23.49 -1.69 17.30
CA GLU A 40 22.74 -0.73 16.49
C GLU A 40 21.40 -0.44 17.20
N PRO A 41 21.27 0.69 17.94
CA PRO A 41 20.10 1.03 18.75
C PRO A 41 18.74 0.98 18.03
N CYS A 42 18.78 1.14 16.71
CA CYS A 42 17.65 1.29 15.81
C CYS A 42 17.56 0.18 14.76
N ALA A 43 18.40 -0.87 14.84
CA ALA A 43 18.28 -2.01 13.95
C ALA A 43 16.89 -2.68 14.09
N GLY A 44 16.16 -2.75 12.99
CA GLY A 44 14.81 -3.34 12.94
C GLY A 44 13.71 -2.50 13.61
N LYS A 45 14.00 -1.26 14.00
CA LYS A 45 13.02 -0.31 14.53
C LYS A 45 12.58 0.68 13.46
N VAL A 46 11.37 1.21 13.59
CA VAL A 46 10.88 2.29 12.71
C VAL A 46 11.25 3.65 13.29
N CYS A 47 11.26 4.68 12.43
CA CYS A 47 11.48 6.05 12.88
C CYS A 47 10.47 6.42 13.97
N GLY A 48 10.96 7.00 15.07
CA GLY A 48 10.16 7.41 16.22
C GLY A 48 10.08 6.36 17.32
N ASP A 49 10.50 5.11 17.05
CA ASP A 49 10.63 4.09 18.09
C ASP A 49 11.65 4.50 19.14
N THR A 50 11.37 4.14 20.40
CA THR A 50 12.30 4.41 21.50
C THR A 50 13.58 3.59 21.34
N CYS A 51 14.70 4.24 21.58
CA CYS A 51 16.03 3.64 21.51
C CYS A 51 16.88 4.03 22.72
N THR A 52 17.94 3.26 22.96
CA THR A 52 18.94 3.49 24.00
C THR A 52 20.31 3.52 23.34
N LEU A 53 21.23 4.32 23.85
CA LEU A 53 22.61 4.33 23.36
C LEU A 53 23.44 3.22 24.02
N CYS A 54 23.08 2.85 25.25
CA CYS A 54 23.71 1.75 25.95
C CYS A 54 23.21 0.40 25.42
N ALA A 55 24.15 -0.49 25.10
CA ALA A 55 23.85 -1.86 24.72
C ALA A 55 23.27 -2.63 25.92
N PRO A 56 22.35 -3.58 25.69
CA PRO A 56 21.91 -4.48 26.75
C PRO A 56 23.10 -5.22 27.37
N GLY A 57 23.27 -5.12 28.69
CA GLY A 57 24.36 -5.77 29.42
C GLY A 57 25.69 -5.01 29.43
N ASP A 58 25.72 -3.75 28.94
CA ASP A 58 26.88 -2.88 29.11
C ASP A 58 26.82 -2.16 30.47
N ASP A 59 27.42 -2.79 31.48
CA ASP A 59 27.44 -2.29 32.86
C ASP A 59 28.25 -0.98 33.03
N ASP A 60 29.12 -0.66 32.07
CA ASP A 60 29.97 0.54 32.09
C ASP A 60 29.35 1.71 31.31
N CYS A 61 28.20 1.50 30.65
CA CYS A 61 27.47 2.54 29.93
C CYS A 61 26.41 3.24 30.79
N PHE A 62 26.40 4.58 30.73
CA PHE A 62 25.43 5.40 31.47
C PHE A 62 24.42 6.05 30.53
N GLU A 63 23.18 5.56 30.56
CA GLU A 63 22.07 6.13 29.80
C GLU A 63 21.51 7.38 30.50
N THR A 64 21.32 8.47 29.76
CA THR A 64 20.70 9.67 30.32
C THR A 64 19.17 9.52 30.38
N MET A 65 18.51 10.21 31.32
CA MET A 65 17.03 10.22 31.41
C MET A 65 16.34 10.97 30.24
N VAL A 66 17.10 11.45 29.26
CA VAL A 66 16.55 12.08 28.06
C VAL A 66 16.03 10.97 27.14
N LEU A 67 14.73 11.00 26.85
CA LEU A 67 14.11 10.10 25.89
C LEU A 67 14.77 10.26 24.52
N LYS A 68 15.18 9.14 23.93
CA LYS A 68 15.77 9.07 22.60
C LYS A 68 14.89 8.23 21.69
N THR A 69 14.84 8.62 20.44
CA THR A 69 14.08 7.94 19.39
C THR A 69 14.94 7.73 18.16
N CYS A 70 14.60 6.72 17.37
CA CYS A 70 15.23 6.51 16.07
C CYS A 70 14.81 7.62 15.11
N ASP A 71 15.77 8.24 14.42
CA ASP A 71 15.52 9.16 13.32
C ASP A 71 15.43 8.43 11.97
N SER A 72 15.20 9.19 10.88
CA SER A 72 15.04 8.66 9.53
C SER A 72 16.32 8.02 8.97
N ASP A 73 17.48 8.39 9.50
CA ASP A 73 18.78 7.82 9.11
C ASP A 73 19.14 6.58 9.94
N GLY A 74 18.26 6.17 10.86
CA GLY A 74 18.48 5.05 11.76
C GLY A 74 19.40 5.37 12.94
N ALA A 75 19.64 6.65 13.26
CA ALA A 75 20.40 7.05 14.42
C ALA A 75 19.50 7.27 15.65
N CYS A 76 20.02 6.97 16.84
CA CYS A 76 19.32 7.15 18.10
C CYS A 76 19.63 8.54 18.68
N THR A 77 18.69 9.47 18.59
CA THR A 77 18.92 10.88 18.93
C THR A 77 17.99 11.38 20.04
N PRO A 78 18.41 12.36 20.86
CA PRO A 78 17.53 12.99 21.84
C PRO A 78 16.56 13.93 21.12
N SER A 79 15.25 13.63 21.18
CA SER A 79 14.13 14.29 20.46
C SER A 79 13.70 13.63 19.14
N ALA A 80 12.39 13.63 18.89
CA ALA A 80 11.69 13.16 17.70
C ALA A 80 11.98 14.03 16.46
N ALA A 81 13.25 14.23 16.12
CA ALA A 81 13.66 14.98 14.95
C ALA A 81 13.24 14.20 13.69
N ALA A 82 12.20 14.72 13.03
CA ALA A 82 11.78 14.48 11.64
C ALA A 82 11.61 13.00 11.22
N CYS A 83 10.78 12.26 11.96
CA CYS A 83 10.08 11.10 11.41
C CYS A 83 8.84 11.50 10.58
N THR A 84 8.86 12.71 10.04
CA THR A 84 8.00 13.03 8.92
C THR A 84 8.60 12.29 7.74
N GLU A 85 7.95 11.20 7.31
CA GLU A 85 8.10 10.85 5.90
C GLU A 85 7.96 12.15 5.09
N PRO A 86 8.80 12.38 4.07
CA PRO A 86 8.54 13.48 3.16
C PRO A 86 7.07 13.36 2.77
N PRO A 87 6.25 14.43 2.89
CA PRO A 87 4.86 14.34 2.50
C PRO A 87 4.86 13.76 1.10
N GLY A 88 4.23 12.60 0.94
CA GLY A 88 4.10 11.98 -0.37
C GLY A 88 3.51 13.00 -1.34
N ASP A 89 3.76 12.83 -2.64
CA ASP A 89 3.22 13.73 -3.64
C ASP A 89 1.71 13.91 -3.40
N TYR A 90 1.28 15.16 -3.25
CA TYR A 90 -0.12 15.46 -3.03
C TYR A 90 -0.91 15.05 -4.26
N GLU A 91 -1.78 14.05 -4.11
CA GLU A 91 -2.69 13.57 -5.13
C GLU A 91 -4.12 14.05 -4.82
N PRO A 92 -4.60 15.15 -5.43
CA PRO A 92 -5.90 15.78 -5.15
C PRO A 92 -7.13 14.86 -5.20
N CYS A 93 -7.01 13.78 -5.96
CA CYS A 93 -8.07 12.84 -6.33
C CYS A 93 -7.79 11.41 -5.88
N ALA A 94 -6.74 11.18 -5.09
CA ALA A 94 -6.50 9.87 -4.49
C ALA A 94 -7.71 9.43 -3.65
N GLY A 95 -8.29 8.27 -4.01
CA GLY A 95 -9.44 7.68 -3.33
C GLY A 95 -10.78 8.40 -3.56
N LYS A 96 -10.85 9.36 -4.49
CA LYS A 96 -12.09 10.06 -4.87
C LYS A 96 -12.67 9.49 -6.16
N VAL A 97 -13.97 9.63 -6.36
CA VAL A 97 -14.63 9.28 -7.62
C VAL A 97 -14.65 10.48 -8.57
N CYS A 98 -14.83 10.21 -9.87
CA CYS A 98 -15.01 11.27 -10.86
C CYS A 98 -16.15 12.20 -10.43
N GLY A 99 -15.91 13.51 -10.49
CA GLY A 99 -16.89 14.53 -10.16
C GLY A 99 -16.80 15.01 -8.71
N ASP A 100 -16.08 14.29 -7.84
CA ASP A 100 -15.82 14.75 -6.48
C ASP A 100 -14.99 16.03 -6.50
N SER A 101 -15.29 16.93 -5.56
CA SER A 101 -14.54 18.17 -5.40
C SER A 101 -13.08 17.91 -5.01
N CYS A 102 -12.18 18.69 -5.60
CA CYS A 102 -10.74 18.60 -5.33
C CYS A 102 -10.11 20.01 -5.27
N THR A 103 -8.91 20.08 -4.70
CA THR A 103 -8.05 21.28 -4.68
C THR A 103 -6.72 20.94 -5.31
N ILE A 104 -6.15 21.87 -6.07
CA ILE A 104 -4.81 21.70 -6.67
C ILE A 104 -3.75 21.94 -5.61
N CYS A 105 -3.98 22.87 -4.70
CA CYS A 105 -3.06 23.13 -3.61
C CYS A 105 -3.09 22.02 -2.57
N ASP A 106 -1.90 21.53 -2.20
CA ASP A 106 -1.71 20.70 -1.02
C ASP A 106 -2.09 21.53 0.21
N PRO A 107 -3.01 21.05 1.08
CA PRO A 107 -3.35 21.73 2.33
C PRO A 107 -2.17 22.00 3.26
N SER A 108 -1.06 21.28 3.08
CA SER A 108 0.20 21.42 3.83
C SER A 108 1.14 22.45 3.22
N ASP A 109 0.89 22.92 2.00
CA ASP A 109 1.68 23.95 1.31
C ASP A 109 1.06 25.34 1.56
N PRO A 110 1.64 26.15 2.46
CA PRO A 110 1.13 27.49 2.77
C PRO A 110 1.38 28.51 1.65
N ASP A 111 2.27 28.21 0.69
CA ASP A 111 2.64 29.12 -0.40
C ASP A 111 1.77 28.89 -1.65
N CYS A 112 1.03 27.78 -1.71
CA CYS A 112 0.08 27.51 -2.78
C CYS A 112 -1.24 28.28 -2.58
N VAL A 113 -1.61 29.09 -3.57
CA VAL A 113 -2.85 29.86 -3.56
C VAL A 113 -3.90 29.21 -4.45
N GLU A 114 -4.91 28.62 -3.83
CA GLU A 114 -6.03 27.98 -4.52
C GLU A 114 -6.94 29.02 -5.20
N THR A 115 -7.42 28.72 -6.40
CA THR A 115 -8.35 29.61 -7.10
C THR A 115 -9.79 29.31 -6.70
N MET A 116 -10.66 30.32 -6.70
CA MET A 116 -12.10 30.13 -6.38
C MET A 116 -12.88 29.35 -7.46
N VAL A 117 -12.21 28.90 -8.52
CA VAL A 117 -12.82 28.06 -9.54
C VAL A 117 -13.06 26.66 -8.95
N LEU A 118 -14.30 26.20 -8.98
CA LEU A 118 -14.65 24.84 -8.57
C LEU A 118 -13.93 23.83 -9.48
N LYS A 119 -13.23 22.89 -8.86
CA LYS A 119 -12.52 21.82 -9.52
C LYS A 119 -13.06 20.48 -9.06
N THR A 120 -13.04 19.53 -9.97
CA THR A 120 -13.52 18.18 -9.74
C THR A 120 -12.51 17.18 -10.30
N CYS A 121 -12.51 15.97 -9.74
CA CYS A 121 -11.73 14.87 -10.28
C CYS A 121 -12.29 14.43 -11.63
N ASP A 122 -11.42 14.26 -12.62
CA ASP A 122 -11.77 13.69 -13.93
C ASP A 122 -11.58 12.16 -13.95
N PRO A 123 -11.94 11.46 -15.05
CA PRO A 123 -11.83 10.01 -15.14
C PRO A 123 -10.38 9.48 -15.06
N ASP A 124 -9.40 10.32 -15.39
CA ASP A 124 -7.97 9.98 -15.35
C ASP A 124 -7.36 10.25 -13.96
N GLY A 125 -8.16 10.75 -13.01
CA GLY A 125 -7.73 11.07 -11.64
C GLY A 125 -7.06 12.43 -11.50
N ALA A 126 -7.19 13.34 -12.48
CA ALA A 126 -6.67 14.70 -12.38
C ALA A 126 -7.72 15.67 -11.83
N CYS A 127 -7.24 16.68 -11.08
CA CYS A 127 -8.09 17.74 -10.56
C CYS A 127 -8.17 18.91 -11.53
N THR A 128 -9.29 19.04 -12.24
CA THR A 128 -9.45 20.01 -13.33
C THR A 128 -10.60 20.99 -13.07
N PRO A 129 -10.56 22.22 -13.63
CA PRO A 129 -11.70 23.13 -13.61
C PRO A 129 -12.95 22.44 -14.15
N SER A 130 -14.04 22.46 -13.37
CA SER A 130 -15.26 21.70 -13.65
C SER A 130 -15.79 21.98 -15.07
N ALA A 131 -15.55 21.04 -15.97
CA ALA A 131 -16.12 21.01 -17.32
C ALA A 131 -16.41 19.55 -17.72
N ALA A 132 -17.43 18.96 -17.10
CA ALA A 132 -18.24 17.91 -17.72
C ALA A 132 -17.50 16.67 -18.30
N ALA A 133 -16.50 16.12 -17.61
CA ALA A 133 -15.82 14.89 -18.04
C ALA A 133 -16.33 13.60 -17.34
N CYS A 134 -17.20 13.73 -16.33
CA CYS A 134 -17.68 12.63 -15.50
C CYS A 134 -19.07 12.12 -15.84
N THR A 135 -19.56 12.40 -17.06
CA THR A 135 -20.65 11.58 -17.58
C THR A 135 -20.08 10.20 -17.80
N GLU A 136 -20.52 9.22 -16.98
CA GLU A 136 -20.41 7.83 -17.42
C GLU A 136 -20.95 7.78 -18.86
N PRO A 137 -20.26 7.11 -19.80
CA PRO A 137 -20.90 6.82 -21.07
C PRO A 137 -22.25 6.20 -20.72
N PRO A 138 -23.38 6.67 -21.31
CA PRO A 138 -24.67 6.08 -21.01
C PRO A 138 -24.49 4.58 -21.19
N GLY A 139 -24.70 3.83 -20.10
CA GLY A 139 -24.58 2.38 -20.15
C GLY A 139 -25.47 1.86 -21.27
N ASP A 140 -25.10 0.73 -21.86
CA ASP A 140 -25.89 0.15 -22.93
C ASP A 140 -27.36 0.06 -22.48
N TYR A 141 -28.26 0.65 -23.26
CA TYR A 141 -29.68 0.68 -22.91
C TYR A 141 -30.22 -0.75 -22.87
N GLU A 142 -30.53 -1.23 -21.66
CA GLU A 142 -31.13 -2.54 -21.44
C GLU A 142 -32.65 -2.41 -21.24
N PRO A 143 -33.47 -2.62 -22.30
CA PRO A 143 -34.90 -2.30 -22.29
C PRO A 143 -35.75 -3.15 -21.34
N CYS A 144 -35.18 -4.24 -20.85
CA CYS A 144 -35.79 -5.23 -19.97
C CYS A 144 -35.06 -5.39 -18.62
N ALA A 145 -34.04 -4.57 -18.33
CA ALA A 145 -33.40 -4.58 -17.02
C ALA A 145 -34.43 -4.30 -15.91
N GLY A 146 -34.54 -5.25 -14.96
CA GLY A 146 -35.48 -5.18 -13.83
C GLY A 146 -36.96 -5.42 -14.18
N LYS A 147 -37.28 -5.81 -15.41
CA LYS A 147 -38.66 -6.15 -15.83
C LYS A 147 -38.88 -7.66 -15.81
N VAL A 148 -40.15 -8.07 -15.69
CA VAL A 148 -40.53 -9.49 -15.82
C VAL A 148 -40.88 -9.82 -17.27
N CYS A 149 -40.79 -11.12 -17.61
CA CYS A 149 -41.21 -11.60 -18.93
C CYS A 149 -42.65 -11.15 -19.22
N GLY A 150 -42.87 -10.55 -20.39
CA GLY A 150 -44.16 -10.07 -20.84
C GLY A 150 -44.41 -8.58 -20.57
N ASP A 151 -43.57 -7.93 -19.75
CA ASP A 151 -43.63 -6.48 -19.58
C ASP A 151 -43.33 -5.76 -20.88
N SER A 152 -44.01 -4.64 -21.10
CA SER A 152 -43.77 -3.79 -22.26
C SER A 152 -42.37 -3.19 -22.23
N CYS A 153 -41.73 -3.15 -23.40
CA CYS A 153 -40.40 -2.59 -23.59
C CYS A 153 -40.32 -1.80 -24.91
N THR A 154 -39.29 -0.97 -25.03
CA THR A 154 -38.94 -0.21 -26.24
C THR A 154 -37.55 -0.64 -26.67
N ILE A 155 -37.25 -0.63 -27.96
CA ILE A 155 -35.88 -0.88 -28.45
C ILE A 155 -35.06 0.40 -28.40
N CYS A 156 -35.73 1.55 -28.59
CA CYS A 156 -35.07 2.84 -28.52
C CYS A 156 -34.78 3.24 -27.08
N ASP A 157 -33.54 3.64 -26.82
CA ASP A 157 -33.16 4.36 -25.60
C ASP A 157 -33.95 5.68 -25.57
N PRO A 158 -34.71 5.97 -24.50
CA PRO A 158 -35.40 7.25 -24.34
C PRO A 158 -34.47 8.49 -24.42
N SER A 159 -33.17 8.29 -24.22
CA SER A 159 -32.12 9.30 -24.30
C SER A 159 -31.57 9.50 -25.72
N ASP A 160 -31.88 8.60 -26.66
CA ASP A 160 -31.49 8.68 -28.07
C ASP A 160 -32.60 9.36 -28.89
N PRO A 161 -32.46 10.65 -29.26
CA PRO A 161 -33.46 11.37 -30.04
C PRO A 161 -33.54 10.92 -31.50
N ASP A 162 -32.53 10.20 -32.00
CA ASP A 162 -32.43 9.75 -33.39
C ASP A 162 -32.96 8.32 -33.58
N CYS A 163 -33.32 7.63 -32.50
CA CYS A 163 -33.94 6.31 -32.56
C CYS A 163 -35.46 6.40 -32.80
N PHE A 164 -35.93 5.71 -33.84
CA PHE A 164 -37.35 5.67 -34.21
C PHE A 164 -38.01 4.36 -33.78
N GLU A 165 -38.81 4.43 -32.72
CA GLU A 165 -39.57 3.29 -32.22
C GLU A 165 -40.74 2.95 -33.18
N THR A 166 -40.89 1.66 -33.49
CA THR A 166 -42.01 1.21 -34.33
C THR A 166 -43.26 1.00 -33.47
N MET A 167 -44.46 1.24 -34.02
CA MET A 167 -45.74 1.04 -33.32
C MET A 167 -46.08 -0.43 -33.01
N VAL A 168 -45.17 -1.36 -33.30
CA VAL A 168 -45.31 -2.77 -32.93
C VAL A 168 -45.11 -2.91 -31.44
N LEU A 169 -46.08 -3.48 -30.72
CA LEU A 169 -45.94 -3.79 -29.31
C LEU A 169 -44.83 -4.81 -29.09
N LYS A 170 -43.89 -4.48 -28.21
CA LYS A 170 -42.76 -5.32 -27.83
C LYS A 170 -42.81 -5.62 -26.35
N THR A 171 -42.37 -6.81 -26.00
CA THR A 171 -42.39 -7.32 -24.64
C THR A 171 -41.08 -8.00 -24.32
N CYS A 172 -40.69 -8.01 -23.05
CA CYS A 172 -39.52 -8.74 -22.57
C CYS A 172 -39.74 -10.24 -22.70
N ASP A 173 -38.76 -10.95 -23.27
CA ASP A 173 -38.73 -12.41 -23.32
C ASP A 173 -38.00 -13.01 -22.10
N PRO A 174 -37.96 -14.36 -21.96
CA PRO A 174 -37.32 -15.01 -20.81
C PRO A 174 -35.81 -14.77 -20.71
N ASP A 175 -35.15 -14.44 -21.83
CA ASP A 175 -33.72 -14.17 -21.91
C ASP A 175 -33.39 -12.69 -21.65
N GLY A 176 -34.41 -11.87 -21.40
CA GLY A 176 -34.26 -10.43 -21.14
C GLY A 176 -34.14 -9.58 -22.40
N ALA A 177 -34.49 -10.10 -23.58
CA ALA A 177 -34.50 -9.33 -24.82
C ALA A 177 -35.88 -8.69 -25.08
N CYS A 178 -35.88 -7.48 -25.64
CA CYS A 178 -37.09 -6.79 -26.06
C CYS A 178 -37.48 -7.20 -27.48
N THR A 179 -38.50 -8.04 -27.62
CA THR A 179 -38.89 -8.62 -28.91
C THR A 179 -40.34 -8.31 -29.28
N PRO A 180 -40.71 -8.26 -30.58
CA PRO A 180 -42.09 -8.15 -31.02
C PRO A 180 -42.94 -9.25 -30.40
N SER A 181 -44.05 -8.88 -29.76
CA SER A 181 -44.80 -9.80 -28.90
C SER A 181 -45.29 -11.04 -29.66
N ALA A 182 -44.68 -12.18 -29.38
CA ALA A 182 -45.07 -13.49 -29.85
C ALA A 182 -44.96 -14.50 -28.70
N ALA A 183 -45.68 -14.24 -27.60
CA ALA A 183 -45.99 -15.21 -26.55
C ALA A 183 -44.85 -16.20 -26.19
N ALA A 184 -43.69 -15.70 -25.73
CA ALA A 184 -42.59 -16.55 -25.24
C ALA A 184 -42.65 -16.78 -23.72
N CYS A 185 -43.47 -16.02 -22.99
CA CYS A 185 -43.53 -16.03 -21.52
C CYS A 185 -44.47 -17.08 -20.91
N MET A 186 -44.77 -18.16 -21.63
CA MET A 186 -45.55 -19.28 -21.10
C MET A 186 -44.69 -20.53 -21.07
N THR A 187 -44.03 -20.74 -19.93
CA THR A 187 -43.52 -22.05 -19.52
C THR A 187 -43.96 -22.31 -18.08
N GLU A 188 -45.11 -22.96 -17.94
CA GLU A 188 -45.37 -23.97 -16.91
C GLU A 188 -45.82 -25.27 -17.59
#